data_AF-A0A6N7LB22-F1
#
_entry.id   AF-A0A6N7LB22-F1
#
_cell.length_a   1.000
_cell.length_b   1.000
_cell.length_c   1.000
_cell.angle_alpha   90.00
_cell.angle_beta   90.00
_cell.angle_gamma   90.00
#
_symmetry.space_group_name_H-M   'P 1'
#
loop_
_entity.id
_entity.type
_entity.pdbx_description
1 polymer ?
#
loop_
_entity_poly.entity_id
_entity_poly.type
_entity_poly.pdbx_seq_one_letter_code
_entity_poly.pdbx_strand_id
1 'polypeptide(L)'
;MHATDKSPLRVFIEPVKMTSKGQGYSVSFNGEIIITNTRNPAADACRHLVVLGHRGRMEMWDRERAYPRMTFPDIERAARLTVAENEHHGPRIVRFKEMDQERRQRLKTTYTRSSTPGRQSVAA
;
A
#
# COMPACT_ATOMS: atom_id res chain seq x y z
N MET A 1 -31.11 18.80 -10.24
CA MET A 1 -30.10 17.84 -10.74
C MET A 1 -29.76 16.91 -9.58
N HIS A 2 -30.38 15.73 -9.52
CA HIS A 2 -30.09 14.77 -8.46
C HIS A 2 -28.76 14.07 -8.81
N ALA A 3 -27.71 14.35 -8.03
CA ALA A 3 -26.58 13.44 -7.97
C ALA A 3 -27.12 12.12 -7.41
N THR A 4 -27.15 11.07 -8.21
CA THR A 4 -27.39 9.72 -7.71
C THR A 4 -26.25 9.43 -6.74
N ASP A 5 -26.56 9.43 -5.45
CA ASP A 5 -25.61 9.10 -4.38
C ASP A 5 -25.15 7.66 -4.59
N LYS A 6 -24.02 7.50 -5.29
CA LYS A 6 -23.43 6.19 -5.51
C LYS A 6 -22.88 5.74 -4.17
N SER A 7 -23.38 4.62 -3.65
CA SER A 7 -22.89 4.03 -2.41
C SER A 7 -21.35 3.99 -2.41
N PRO A 8 -20.70 4.33 -1.28
CA PRO A 8 -19.25 4.35 -1.23
C PRO A 8 -18.69 2.97 -1.52
N LEU A 9 -17.57 2.92 -2.24
CA LEU A 9 -16.79 1.71 -2.43
C LEU A 9 -16.26 1.27 -1.06
N ARG A 10 -16.38 -0.02 -0.73
CA ARG A 10 -15.92 -0.54 0.57
C ARG A 10 -14.78 -1.51 0.38
N VAL A 11 -13.65 -1.20 1.02
CA VAL A 11 -12.52 -2.11 1.14
C VAL A 11 -12.36 -2.54 2.59
N PHE A 12 -11.90 -3.77 2.80
CA PHE A 12 -11.62 -4.30 4.13
C PHE A 12 -10.14 -4.56 4.30
N ILE A 13 -9.60 -4.27 5.48
CA ILE A 13 -8.21 -4.55 5.82
C ILE A 13 -8.13 -5.66 6.87
N GLU A 14 -7.13 -6.52 6.72
CA GLU A 14 -6.80 -7.56 7.69
C GLU A 14 -5.31 -7.55 7.98
N PRO A 15 -4.88 -7.56 9.25
CA PRO A 15 -3.46 -7.66 9.59
C PRO A 15 -2.94 -9.04 9.18
N VAL A 16 -1.87 -9.10 8.40
CA VAL A 16 -1.30 -10.37 7.89
C VAL A 16 0.10 -10.67 8.42
N LYS A 17 0.89 -9.63 8.74
CA LYS A 17 2.28 -9.81 9.19
C LYS A 17 2.77 -8.61 9.99
N MET A 18 3.32 -8.86 11.17
CA MET A 18 4.09 -7.85 11.89
C MET A 18 5.57 -7.95 11.49
N THR A 19 6.22 -6.80 11.26
CA THR A 19 7.66 -6.72 10.96
C THR A 19 8.31 -5.65 11.83
N SER A 20 9.65 -5.60 11.85
CA SER A 20 10.39 -4.47 12.46
C SER A 20 10.04 -3.11 11.85
N LYS A 21 9.45 -3.08 10.64
CA LYS A 21 9.00 -1.88 9.93
C LYS A 21 7.51 -1.60 10.13
N GLY A 22 6.84 -2.31 11.04
CA GLY A 22 5.43 -2.16 11.36
C GLY A 22 4.54 -3.26 10.78
N GLN A 23 3.23 -3.05 10.93
CA GLN A 23 2.16 -3.98 10.54
C GLN A 23 1.91 -3.93 9.02
N GLY A 24 1.91 -5.10 8.39
CA GLY A 24 1.43 -5.32 7.03
C GLY A 24 -0.02 -5.80 7.02
N TYR A 25 -0.77 -5.37 6.01
CA TYR A 25 -2.19 -5.65 5.83
C TYR A 25 -2.46 -6.26 4.46
N SER A 26 -3.42 -7.17 4.37
CA SER A 26 -4.12 -7.44 3.11
C SER A 26 -5.28 -6.46 2.96
N VAL A 27 -5.68 -6.21 1.71
CA VAL A 27 -6.87 -5.42 1.38
C VAL A 27 -7.77 -6.25 0.48
N SER A 28 -9.04 -6.34 0.85
CA SER A 28 -10.08 -6.97 0.02
C SER A 28 -11.13 -5.98 -0.45
N PHE A 29 -11.68 -6.24 -1.63
CA PHE A 29 -12.75 -5.49 -2.27
C PHE A 29 -13.71 -6.48 -2.93
N ASN A 30 -15.02 -6.33 -2.71
CA ASN A 30 -16.05 -7.27 -3.21
C ASN A 30 -15.78 -8.75 -2.89
N GLY A 31 -15.18 -9.04 -1.73
CA GLY A 31 -14.87 -10.40 -1.30
C GLY A 31 -13.55 -10.97 -1.82
N GLU A 32 -12.85 -10.24 -2.69
CA GLU A 32 -11.57 -10.68 -3.28
C GLU A 32 -10.39 -9.89 -2.70
N ILE A 33 -9.24 -10.55 -2.50
CA ILE A 33 -8.01 -9.88 -2.06
C ILE A 33 -7.37 -9.19 -3.25
N ILE A 34 -7.33 -7.86 -3.23
CA ILE A 34 -6.76 -7.03 -4.29
C ILE A 34 -5.31 -6.61 -4.02
N ILE A 35 -4.89 -6.60 -2.75
CA ILE A 35 -3.53 -6.26 -2.33
C ILE A 35 -3.10 -7.21 -1.22
N THR A 36 -1.91 -7.79 -1.37
CA THR A 36 -1.29 -8.64 -0.35
C THR A 36 -0.16 -7.89 0.35
N ASN A 37 -0.18 -7.91 1.69
CA ASN A 37 0.90 -7.44 2.57
C ASN A 37 1.46 -6.03 2.22
N THR A 38 0.64 -5.00 2.41
CA THR A 38 1.06 -3.60 2.32
C THR A 38 1.11 -2.92 3.70
N ARG A 39 2.01 -1.94 3.87
CA ARG A 39 2.03 -1.04 5.02
C ARG A 39 1.19 0.23 4.81
N ASN A 40 0.71 0.47 3.58
CA ASN A 40 -0.06 1.65 3.18
C ASN A 40 -1.43 1.26 2.59
N PRO A 41 -2.26 0.48 3.32
CA PRO A 41 -3.46 -0.13 2.76
C PRO A 41 -4.43 0.88 2.13
N ALA A 42 -4.65 2.03 2.78
CA ALA A 42 -5.53 3.07 2.26
C ALA A 42 -5.10 3.62 0.89
N ALA A 43 -3.85 4.09 0.79
CA ALA A 43 -3.37 4.74 -0.42
C ALA A 43 -3.22 3.74 -1.58
N ASP A 44 -2.79 2.51 -1.27
CA ASP A 44 -2.68 1.45 -2.27
C ASP A 44 -4.06 0.99 -2.76
N ALA A 45 -5.06 0.89 -1.87
CA ALA A 45 -6.43 0.56 -2.25
C ALA A 45 -7.03 1.61 -3.19
N CYS A 46 -6.89 2.91 -2.87
CA CYS A 46 -7.34 3.99 -3.75
C CYS A 46 -6.70 3.89 -5.13
N ARG A 47 -5.39 3.66 -5.20
CA ARG A 47 -4.68 3.46 -6.48
C ARG A 47 -5.21 2.26 -7.25
N HIS A 48 -5.33 1.11 -6.59
CA HIS A 48 -5.79 -0.12 -7.22
C HIS A 48 -7.20 0.05 -7.81
N LEU A 49 -8.12 0.62 -7.04
CA LEU A 49 -9.50 0.85 -7.50
C LEU A 49 -9.57 1.83 -8.67
N VAL A 50 -8.74 2.89 -8.68
CA VAL A 50 -8.66 3.82 -9.81
C VAL A 50 -8.13 3.12 -11.07
N VAL A 51 -7.13 2.24 -10.95
CA VAL A 51 -6.63 1.43 -12.07
C VAL A 51 -7.72 0.51 -12.64
N LEU A 52 -8.59 -0.03 -11.78
CA LEU A 52 -9.78 -0.81 -12.18
C LEU A 52 -10.93 0.05 -12.73
N GLY A 53 -10.75 1.38 -12.85
CA GLY A 53 -11.74 2.30 -13.41
C GLY A 53 -12.80 2.79 -12.42
N HIS A 54 -12.66 2.50 -11.13
CA HIS A 54 -13.54 3.04 -10.11
C HIS A 54 -13.23 4.51 -9.81
N ARG A 55 -14.26 5.27 -9.37
CA ARG A 55 -14.19 6.71 -9.06
C ARG A 55 -15.12 7.04 -7.89
N GLY A 56 -14.90 8.19 -7.26
CA GLY A 56 -15.76 8.73 -6.21
C GLY A 56 -15.31 8.36 -4.80
N ARG A 57 -16.27 8.11 -3.91
CA ARG A 57 -16.03 7.89 -2.48
C ARG A 57 -15.64 6.44 -2.17
N MET A 58 -14.69 6.25 -1.26
CA MET A 58 -14.34 4.96 -0.68
C MET A 58 -14.31 5.02 0.85
N GLU A 59 -14.71 3.93 1.48
CA GLU A 59 -14.55 3.67 2.91
C GLU A 59 -13.61 2.48 3.12
N MET A 60 -12.69 2.62 4.06
CA MET A 60 -11.81 1.54 4.51
C MET A 60 -12.30 1.03 5.86
N TRP A 61 -12.57 -0.28 5.92
CA TRP A 61 -13.17 -0.97 7.05
C TRP A 61 -12.20 -1.99 7.64
N ASP A 62 -12.40 -2.32 8.90
CA ASP A 62 -11.95 -3.59 9.47
C ASP A 62 -13.19 -4.44 9.83
N ARG A 63 -12.97 -5.59 10.47
CA ARG A 63 -14.06 -6.48 10.90
C ARG A 63 -14.50 -6.25 12.36
N GLU A 64 -13.92 -5.28 13.05
CA GLU A 64 -14.13 -5.06 14.49
C GLU A 64 -15.12 -3.91 14.75
N ARG A 65 -15.05 -2.85 13.96
CA ARG A 65 -15.76 -1.58 14.20
C ARG A 65 -17.04 -1.51 13.37
N ALA A 66 -18.08 -0.94 13.96
CA ALA A 66 -19.35 -0.65 13.28
C ALA A 66 -19.29 0.59 12.35
N TYR A 67 -18.12 1.21 12.21
CA TYR A 67 -17.89 2.42 11.42
C TYR A 67 -16.56 2.31 10.66
N PRO A 68 -16.40 3.00 9.52
CA PRO A 68 -15.18 2.91 8.74
C PRO A 68 -14.00 3.50 9.50
N ARG A 69 -12.83 2.87 9.38
CA ARG A 69 -11.57 3.41 9.92
C ARG A 69 -11.19 4.71 9.23
N MET A 70 -11.41 4.78 7.93
CA MET A 70 -11.11 5.96 7.12
C MET A 70 -12.14 6.11 6.00
N THR A 71 -12.44 7.35 5.64
CA THR A 71 -13.27 7.72 4.49
C THR A 71 -12.48 8.61 3.54
N PHE A 72 -12.56 8.32 2.26
CA PHE A 72 -11.94 9.08 1.18
C PHE A 72 -13.05 9.63 0.28
N PRO A 73 -13.31 10.95 0.29
CA PRO A 73 -14.35 11.55 -0.55
C PRO A 73 -14.09 11.40 -2.05
N ASP A 74 -12.81 11.34 -2.44
CA ASP A 74 -12.36 11.26 -3.83
C ASP A 74 -11.11 10.36 -3.90
N ILE A 75 -11.29 9.12 -4.37
CA ILE A 75 -10.19 8.16 -4.52
C ILE A 75 -9.19 8.55 -5.61
N GLU A 76 -9.57 9.36 -6.58
CA GLU A 76 -8.67 9.79 -7.66
C GLU A 76 -7.62 10.77 -7.13
N ARG A 77 -8.05 11.67 -6.24
CA ARG A 77 -7.13 12.54 -5.50
C ARG A 77 -6.28 11.76 -4.51
N ALA A 78 -6.91 10.87 -3.74
CA ALA A 78 -6.20 10.07 -2.74
C ALA A 78 -5.16 9.13 -3.35
N ALA A 79 -5.43 8.56 -4.54
CA ALA A 79 -4.51 7.68 -5.26
C ALA A 79 -3.16 8.34 -5.59
N ARG A 80 -3.14 9.68 -5.72
CA ARG A 80 -1.93 10.47 -6.00
C ARG A 80 -1.06 10.71 -4.77
N LEU A 81 -1.48 10.25 -3.59
CA LEU A 81 -0.80 10.48 -2.32
C LEU A 81 -0.30 9.16 -1.70
N THR A 82 0.73 9.23 -0.87
CA THR A 82 1.22 8.09 -0.09
C THR A 82 1.78 8.58 1.24
N VAL A 83 1.93 7.66 2.19
CA VAL A 83 2.69 7.91 3.42
C VAL A 83 4.16 7.62 3.15
N ALA A 84 5.02 8.56 3.52
CA ALA A 84 6.46 8.37 3.61
C ALA A 84 6.87 8.50 5.07
N GLU A 85 7.68 7.55 5.55
CA GLU A 85 8.18 7.49 6.92
C GLU A 85 9.58 6.89 6.89
N ASN A 86 10.50 7.44 7.69
CA ASN A 86 11.86 6.95 7.85
C ASN A 86 12.41 7.26 9.25
N GLU A 87 13.65 6.87 9.51
CA GLU A 87 14.29 7.04 10.84
C GLU A 87 14.50 8.51 11.24
N HIS A 88 14.53 9.43 10.27
CA HIS A 88 14.77 10.86 10.49
C HIS A 88 13.49 11.69 10.52
N HIS A 89 12.39 11.16 9.99
CA HIS A 89 11.13 11.87 9.84
C HIS A 89 9.96 10.92 10.08
N GLY A 90 9.06 11.33 10.98
CA GLY A 90 7.79 10.66 11.20
C GLY A 90 6.90 10.63 9.94
N PRO A 91 5.73 9.99 10.06
CA PRO A 91 4.84 9.76 8.92
C PRO A 91 4.35 11.08 8.31
N ARG A 92 4.52 11.23 7.01
CA ARG A 92 4.06 12.39 6.22
C ARG A 92 3.32 11.98 4.96
N ILE A 93 2.30 12.75 4.61
CA ILE A 93 1.60 12.60 3.33
C ILE A 93 2.39 13.29 2.23
N VAL A 94 2.78 12.53 1.20
CA VAL A 94 3.54 13.02 0.05
C VAL A 94 2.90 12.56 -1.25
N ARG A 95 3.29 13.17 -2.38
CA ARG A 95 2.85 12.68 -3.70
C ARG A 95 3.44 11.30 -3.96
N PHE A 96 2.59 10.38 -4.41
CA PHE A 96 3.03 9.10 -4.93
C PHE A 96 3.80 9.32 -6.23
N LYS A 97 4.99 8.73 -6.31
CA LYS A 97 5.77 8.65 -7.55
C LYS A 97 5.92 7.18 -7.86
N GLU A 98 5.39 6.77 -9.00
CA GLU A 98 5.59 5.41 -9.45
C GLU A 98 7.09 5.19 -9.68
N MET A 99 7.63 4.19 -9.00
CA MET A 99 9.00 3.79 -9.23
C MET A 99 9.03 3.03 -10.56
N ASP A 100 9.69 3.59 -11.56
CA ASP A 100 9.85 2.96 -12.87
C ASP A 100 10.48 1.56 -12.74
N GLN A 101 10.15 0.67 -13.67
CA GLN A 101 10.58 -0.73 -13.60
C GLN A 101 12.12 -0.88 -13.64
N GLU A 102 12.81 -0.02 -14.38
CA GLU A 102 14.28 -0.05 -14.46
C GLU A 102 14.94 0.30 -13.12
N ARG A 103 14.41 1.30 -12.41
CA ARG A 103 14.85 1.73 -11.09
C ARG A 103 14.53 0.66 -10.04
N ARG A 104 13.38 -0.01 -10.15
CA ARG A 104 13.07 -1.20 -9.33
C ARG A 104 14.11 -2.30 -9.55
N GLN A 105 14.46 -2.57 -10.79
CA GLN A 105 15.41 -3.63 -11.13
C GLN A 105 16.83 -3.31 -10.65
N ARG A 106 17.28 -2.06 -10.86
CA ARG A 106 18.57 -1.58 -10.34
C ARG A 106 18.70 -1.76 -8.82
N LEU A 107 17.68 -1.37 -8.06
CA LEU A 107 17.70 -1.48 -6.60
C LEU A 107 17.68 -2.94 -6.11
N LYS A 108 16.99 -3.85 -6.80
CA LYS A 108 17.03 -5.29 -6.50
C LYS A 108 18.42 -5.86 -6.69
N THR A 109 19.09 -5.54 -7.79
CA THR A 109 20.43 -6.05 -8.11
C THR A 109 21.50 -5.56 -7.14
N THR A 110 21.41 -4.30 -6.69
CA THR A 110 22.36 -3.76 -5.69
C THR A 110 22.24 -4.46 -4.34
N TYR A 111 21.03 -4.83 -3.92
CA TYR A 111 20.79 -5.55 -2.66
C TYR A 111 21.32 -7.00 -2.70
N THR A 112 21.27 -7.66 -3.87
CA THR A 112 21.80 -9.03 -4.02
C THR A 112 23.32 -9.07 -4.11
N ARG A 113 23.98 -8.00 -4.55
CA ARG A 113 25.45 -7.94 -4.66
C ARG A 113 26.16 -7.69 -3.32
N SER A 114 25.46 -7.31 -2.25
CA SER A 114 26.06 -7.08 -0.93
C SER A 114 26.05 -8.29 0.00
N SER A 115 25.56 -9.46 -0.42
CA SER A 115 25.79 -10.72 0.30
C SER A 115 27.13 -11.32 -0.14
N THR A 116 28.20 -10.90 0.53
CA THR A 116 29.57 -11.45 0.44
C THR A 116 29.56 -12.98 0.58
N PRO A 117 30.08 -13.77 -0.37
CA PRO A 117 30.46 -15.15 -0.10
C PRO A 117 31.67 -15.13 0.83
N GLY A 118 31.57 -15.85 1.93
CA GLY A 118 32.66 -16.04 2.88
C GLY A 118 33.94 -16.52 2.18
N ARG A 119 35.04 -15.88 2.56
CA ARG A 119 36.44 -16.25 2.34
C ARG A 119 36.62 -17.78 2.46
N GLN A 120 36.94 -18.47 1.37
CA GLN A 120 37.51 -19.82 1.46
C GLN A 120 38.95 -19.68 1.94
N SER A 121 39.19 -20.16 3.16
CA SER A 121 40.53 -20.37 3.71
C SER A 121 41.20 -21.52 2.97
N VAL A 122 42.40 -21.25 2.47
CA VAL A 122 43.39 -22.24 2.06
C VAL A 122 43.80 -23.10 3.27
N ALA A 123 43.80 -24.42 3.08
CA ALA A 123 44.55 -25.42 3.83
C ALA A 123 44.72 -26.62 2.89
N ALA A 124 45.83 -27.34 2.83
CA ALA A 124 47.24 -27.13 3.17
C ALA A 124 47.99 -28.10 2.25
#